data_AF-A0A1F7ACR2-F1
#
_entry.id   AF-A0A1F7ACR2-F1
#
_cell.length_a   1.000
_cell.length_b   1.000
_cell.length_c   1.000
_cell.angle_alpha   90.00
_cell.angle_beta   90.00
_cell.angle_gamma   90.00
#
_symmetry.space_group_name_H-M   'P 1'
#
loop_
_entity.id
_entity.type
_entity.pdbx_description
1 polymer ?
#
loop_
_entity_poly.entity_id
_entity_poly.type
_entity_poly.pdbx_seq_one_letter_code
_entity_poly.pdbx_strand_id
1 'polypeptide(L)'
;MTLESFFGLETEGAGSPESREQFQEQMREAARAIKNMSAHQAAQKKKEDKLAQLLIRLMRDTGKSDVVFLVVKLLEENVPGAFILAVLSIADPEMEKELIESFDGGNPEDSALRAVGEEFIPDEIKKELNAWGDAILSAGLLLPGKTLLTVLTPDQKLKSILLDLLQFSLEEYFYRRGLEFSEDKIRQVALLSIQTVLIRLRDRSREQTDIDIIEAPLPEER
;
A
#
# COMPACT_ATOMS: atom_id res chain seq x y z
N MET A 1 5.64 31.00 -5.76
CA MET A 1 4.75 30.97 -6.94
C MET A 1 3.34 30.97 -6.42
N THR A 2 2.60 32.05 -6.60
CA THR A 2 1.23 32.22 -6.11
C THR A 2 0.22 31.81 -7.18
N LEU A 3 -1.02 31.49 -6.78
CA LEU A 3 -2.12 31.07 -7.66
C LEU A 3 -2.36 32.03 -8.84
N GLU A 4 -1.97 33.29 -8.69
CA GLU A 4 -2.09 34.33 -9.73
C GLU A 4 -1.14 34.10 -10.92
N SER A 5 -0.02 33.40 -10.75
CA SER A 5 0.91 33.12 -11.84
C SER A 5 0.45 31.98 -12.77
N PHE A 6 -0.58 31.22 -12.38
CA PHE A 6 -1.13 30.11 -13.17
C PHE A 6 -2.33 30.52 -14.02
N PHE A 7 -3.05 31.57 -13.62
CA PHE A 7 -4.15 32.15 -14.39
C PHE A 7 -3.64 33.40 -15.10
N GLY A 8 -3.17 33.23 -16.35
CA GLY A 8 -2.83 34.34 -17.25
C GLY A 8 -4.06 35.19 -17.57
N LEU A 9 -4.51 36.00 -16.63
CA LEU A 9 -5.50 37.05 -16.82
C LEU A 9 -4.78 38.27 -17.41
N GLU A 10 -4.40 38.18 -18.68
CA GLU A 10 -4.48 39.36 -19.53
C GLU A 10 -5.94 39.52 -19.92
N THR A 11 -6.59 40.46 -19.25
CA THR A 11 -7.95 40.92 -19.57
C THR A 11 -7.94 41.64 -20.90
N GLU A 12 -8.41 41.01 -21.97
CA GLU A 12 -9.06 41.69 -23.09
C GLU A 12 -9.78 40.68 -24.02
N GLY A 13 -11.04 40.98 -24.37
CA GLY A 13 -11.76 40.33 -25.46
C GLY A 13 -12.93 39.44 -25.03
N ALA A 14 -14.14 39.82 -25.46
CA ALA A 14 -15.37 39.07 -25.27
C ALA A 14 -15.29 37.66 -25.88
N GLY A 15 -15.11 36.62 -25.05
CA GLY A 15 -15.06 35.23 -25.48
C GLY A 15 -16.42 34.71 -25.96
N SER A 16 -16.42 34.01 -27.10
CA SER A 16 -17.57 33.34 -27.70
C SER A 16 -18.23 32.33 -26.74
N PRO A 17 -19.51 31.96 -26.94
CA PRO A 17 -20.20 30.95 -26.12
C PRO A 17 -19.42 29.64 -26.01
N GLU A 18 -18.78 29.18 -27.10
CA GLU A 18 -17.92 27.99 -27.14
C GLU A 18 -16.68 28.12 -26.25
N SER A 19 -16.07 29.31 -26.18
CA SER A 19 -14.89 29.55 -25.31
C SER A 19 -15.26 29.48 -23.82
N ARG A 20 -16.51 29.80 -23.47
CA ARG A 20 -17.04 29.68 -22.11
C ARG A 20 -17.39 28.24 -21.74
N GLU A 21 -17.88 27.45 -22.71
CA GLU A 21 -18.18 26.03 -22.51
C GLU A 21 -16.90 25.22 -22.33
N GLN A 22 -15.89 25.42 -23.17
CA GLN A 22 -14.58 24.77 -23.03
C GLN A 22 -13.88 25.16 -21.71
N PHE A 23 -13.99 26.42 -21.28
CA PHE A 23 -13.46 26.86 -19.99
C PHE A 23 -14.20 26.23 -18.81
N GLN A 24 -15.53 26.09 -18.88
CA GLN A 24 -16.32 25.41 -17.84
C GLN A 24 -16.01 23.92 -17.76
N GLU A 25 -15.77 23.26 -18.90
CA GLU A 25 -15.40 21.85 -18.97
C GLU A 25 -14.02 21.61 -18.35
N GLN A 26 -13.01 22.40 -18.73
CA GLN A 26 -11.67 22.38 -18.12
C GLN A 26 -11.71 22.65 -16.60
N MET A 27 -12.54 23.58 -16.14
CA MET A 27 -12.71 23.86 -14.71
C MET A 27 -13.38 22.69 -13.95
N ARG A 28 -14.31 21.95 -14.58
CA ARG A 28 -14.93 20.76 -13.97
C ARG A 28 -13.94 19.60 -13.89
N GLU A 29 -13.11 19.40 -14.91
CA GLU A 29 -12.04 18.40 -14.89
C GLU A 29 -10.98 18.71 -13.85
N ALA A 30 -10.53 19.97 -13.78
CA ALA A 30 -9.61 20.44 -12.74
C ALA A 30 -10.22 20.30 -11.32
N ALA A 31 -11.50 20.62 -11.14
CA ALA A 31 -12.17 20.43 -9.86
C ALA A 31 -12.30 18.95 -9.45
N ARG A 32 -12.54 18.05 -10.41
CA ARG A 32 -12.53 16.59 -10.18
C ARG A 32 -11.13 16.10 -9.82
N ALA A 33 -10.09 16.56 -10.52
CA ALA A 33 -8.70 16.23 -10.22
C ALA A 33 -8.30 16.71 -8.81
N ILE A 34 -8.63 17.96 -8.45
CA ILE A 34 -8.37 18.54 -7.12
C ILE A 34 -9.14 17.78 -6.02
N LYS A 35 -10.39 17.39 -6.29
CA LYS A 35 -11.19 16.59 -5.35
C LYS A 35 -10.61 15.18 -5.15
N ASN A 36 -10.19 14.52 -6.22
CA ASN A 36 -9.55 13.21 -6.15
C ASN A 36 -8.20 13.30 -5.41
N MET A 37 -7.38 14.30 -5.72
CA MET A 37 -6.11 14.56 -5.02
C MET A 37 -6.31 14.81 -3.53
N SER A 38 -7.30 15.61 -3.14
CA SER A 38 -7.58 15.88 -1.72
C SER A 38 -8.12 14.66 -0.97
N ALA A 39 -8.94 13.82 -1.62
CA ALA A 39 -9.39 12.55 -1.06
C ALA A 39 -8.23 11.57 -0.84
N HIS A 40 -7.32 11.45 -1.81
CA HIS A 40 -6.11 10.62 -1.68
C HIS A 40 -5.20 11.12 -0.56
N GLN A 41 -4.99 12.44 -0.43
CA GLN A 41 -4.20 13.02 0.67
C GLN A 41 -4.83 12.77 2.05
N ALA A 42 -6.15 12.91 2.18
CA ALA A 42 -6.85 12.65 3.43
C ALA A 42 -6.77 11.18 3.86
N ALA A 43 -6.92 10.24 2.90
CA ALA A 43 -6.80 8.81 3.15
C ALA A 43 -5.36 8.41 3.55
N GLN A 44 -4.35 8.99 2.88
CA GLN A 44 -2.94 8.81 3.21
C GLN A 44 -2.65 9.28 4.64
N LYS A 45 -3.09 10.48 4.98
CA LYS A 45 -2.92 11.06 6.32
C LYS A 45 -3.57 10.20 7.41
N LYS A 46 -4.77 9.67 7.17
CA LYS A 46 -5.43 8.74 8.12
C LYS A 46 -4.58 7.49 8.39
N LYS A 47 -3.92 6.94 7.37
CA LYS A 47 -3.03 5.77 7.52
C LYS A 47 -1.74 6.13 8.27
N GLU A 48 -1.18 7.31 8.04
CA GLU A 48 -0.02 7.83 8.79
C GLU A 48 -0.35 8.08 10.26
N ASP A 49 -1.50 8.71 10.56
CA ASP A 49 -1.97 8.95 11.93
C ASP A 49 -2.15 7.63 12.70
N LYS A 50 -2.66 6.59 12.04
CA LYS A 50 -2.78 5.25 12.62
C LYS A 50 -1.44 4.59 12.88
N LEU A 51 -0.51 4.66 11.94
CA LEU A 51 0.84 4.13 12.13
C LEU A 51 1.51 4.82 13.33
N ALA A 52 1.32 6.13 13.49
CA ALA A 52 1.79 6.87 14.66
C ALA A 52 1.12 6.40 15.97
N GLN A 53 -0.20 6.19 15.97
CA GLN A 53 -0.92 5.66 17.14
C GLN A 53 -0.46 4.25 17.52
N LEU A 54 -0.22 3.39 16.54
CA LEU A 54 0.37 2.07 16.76
C LEU A 54 1.75 2.20 17.39
N LEU A 55 2.64 3.03 16.82
CA LEU A 55 3.98 3.21 17.38
C LEU A 55 3.91 3.68 18.83
N ILE A 56 2.99 4.59 19.16
CA ILE A 56 2.75 5.01 20.55
C ILE A 56 2.28 3.84 21.42
N ARG A 57 1.40 2.97 20.92
CA ARG A 57 0.93 1.78 21.64
C ARG A 57 2.08 0.78 21.88
N LEU A 58 2.87 0.49 20.84
CA LEU A 58 4.03 -0.41 20.91
C LEU A 58 5.13 0.14 21.82
N MET A 59 5.39 1.45 21.81
CA MET A 59 6.37 2.09 22.72
C MET A 59 5.96 2.02 24.20
N ARG A 60 4.66 1.89 24.50
CA ARG A 60 4.19 1.72 25.90
C ARG A 60 4.40 0.31 26.42
N ASP A 61 4.60 -0.65 25.52
CA ASP A 61 4.97 -2.03 25.85
C ASP A 61 6.49 -2.17 25.78
N THR A 62 7.16 -2.22 26.93
CA THR A 62 8.62 -2.30 27.02
C THR A 62 9.19 -3.54 26.33
N GLY A 63 8.38 -4.59 26.12
CA GLY A 63 8.76 -5.81 25.40
C GLY A 63 8.79 -5.66 23.88
N LYS A 64 8.27 -4.57 23.31
CA LYS A 64 8.13 -4.37 21.86
C LYS A 64 9.02 -3.25 21.30
N SER A 65 10.06 -2.87 22.04
CA SER A 65 11.00 -1.82 21.64
C SER A 65 11.72 -2.11 20.32
N ASP A 66 12.04 -3.38 20.05
CA ASP A 66 12.68 -3.80 18.80
C ASP A 66 11.78 -3.55 17.57
N VAL A 67 10.47 -3.75 17.71
CA VAL A 67 9.49 -3.50 16.64
C VAL A 67 9.43 -2.02 16.28
N VAL A 68 9.44 -1.16 17.29
CA VAL A 68 9.47 0.30 17.10
C VAL A 68 10.73 0.68 16.32
N PHE A 69 11.88 0.09 16.67
CA PHE A 69 13.13 0.30 15.94
C PHE A 69 13.03 -0.14 14.48
N LEU A 70 12.48 -1.33 14.20
CA LEU A 70 12.27 -1.83 12.83
C LEU A 70 11.41 -0.87 12.01
N VAL A 71 10.30 -0.38 12.58
CA VAL A 71 9.41 0.57 11.91
C VAL A 71 10.09 1.89 11.63
N VAL A 72 10.80 2.47 12.61
CA VAL A 72 11.53 3.74 12.42
C VAL A 72 12.55 3.60 11.30
N LYS A 73 13.31 2.51 11.27
CA LYS A 73 14.29 2.25 10.21
C LYS A 73 13.65 2.08 8.83
N LEU A 74 12.51 1.40 8.73
CA LEU A 74 11.77 1.31 7.46
C LEU A 74 11.27 2.68 6.99
N LEU A 75 10.84 3.55 7.92
CA LEU A 75 10.47 4.93 7.61
C LEU A 75 11.67 5.78 7.16
N GLU A 76 12.83 5.64 7.81
CA GLU A 76 14.10 6.27 7.38
C GLU A 76 14.49 5.84 5.96
N GLU A 77 14.20 4.59 5.60
CA GLU A 77 14.40 4.02 4.25
C GLU A 77 13.30 4.41 3.25
N ASN A 78 12.41 5.34 3.62
CA ASN A 78 11.29 5.84 2.84
C ASN A 78 10.25 4.78 2.44
N VAL A 79 10.17 3.66 3.17
CA VAL A 79 9.12 2.66 2.93
C VAL A 79 7.75 3.28 3.22
N PRO A 80 6.75 3.14 2.32
CA PRO A 80 5.44 3.73 2.54
C PRO A 80 4.78 3.27 3.84
N GLY A 81 4.33 4.22 4.67
CA GLY A 81 3.70 3.92 5.96
C GLY A 81 2.49 2.99 5.86
N ALA A 82 1.69 3.12 4.80
CA ALA A 82 0.57 2.21 4.53
C ALA A 82 1.03 0.75 4.34
N PHE A 83 2.19 0.53 3.72
CA PHE A 83 2.77 -0.79 3.52
C PHE A 83 3.28 -1.38 4.84
N ILE A 84 3.99 -0.58 5.64
CA ILE A 84 4.44 -0.97 6.98
C ILE A 84 3.25 -1.33 7.87
N LEU A 85 2.19 -0.52 7.83
CA LEU A 85 0.97 -0.76 8.61
C LEU A 85 0.27 -2.06 8.18
N ALA A 86 0.23 -2.37 6.89
CA ALA A 86 -0.34 -3.62 6.39
C ALA A 86 0.50 -4.85 6.80
N VAL A 87 1.82 -4.72 6.87
CA VAL A 87 2.69 -5.80 7.40
C VAL A 87 2.36 -6.08 8.87
N LEU A 88 2.22 -5.02 9.68
CA LEU A 88 1.94 -5.11 11.11
C LEU A 88 0.49 -5.48 11.44
N SER A 89 -0.42 -5.41 10.47
CA SER A 89 -1.86 -5.53 10.74
C SER A 89 -2.22 -6.87 11.34
N ILE A 90 -1.60 -7.96 10.86
CA ILE A 90 -1.89 -9.30 11.33
C ILE A 90 -1.52 -9.48 12.81
N ALA A 91 -0.64 -8.64 13.38
CA ALA A 91 -0.24 -8.69 14.78
C ALA A 91 -1.25 -8.05 15.74
N ASP A 92 -2.31 -7.38 15.26
CA ASP A 92 -3.33 -6.70 16.07
C ASP A 92 -4.72 -6.88 15.43
N PRO A 93 -5.70 -7.51 16.11
CA PRO A 93 -6.96 -7.90 15.46
C PRO A 93 -7.83 -6.69 15.10
N GLU A 94 -7.72 -5.59 15.83
CA GLU A 94 -8.46 -4.37 15.52
C GLU A 94 -7.94 -3.76 14.22
N MET A 95 -6.62 -3.75 14.03
CA MET A 95 -6.00 -3.26 12.80
C MET A 95 -6.25 -4.17 11.61
N GLU A 96 -6.13 -5.48 11.80
CA GLU A 96 -6.42 -6.47 10.77
C GLU A 96 -7.82 -6.24 10.21
N LYS A 97 -8.83 -6.16 11.09
CA LYS A 97 -10.21 -5.90 10.71
C LYS A 97 -10.37 -4.57 9.97
N GLU A 98 -9.82 -3.49 10.51
CA GLU A 98 -9.99 -2.16 9.92
C GLU A 98 -9.27 -2.04 8.56
N LEU A 99 -8.15 -2.71 8.36
CA LEU A 99 -7.43 -2.72 7.08
C LEU A 99 -8.13 -3.60 6.05
N ILE A 100 -8.61 -4.79 6.43
CA ILE A 100 -9.43 -5.63 5.54
C ILE A 100 -10.69 -4.88 5.10
N GLU A 101 -11.35 -4.14 6.00
CA GLU A 101 -12.51 -3.30 5.64
C GLU A 101 -12.12 -2.11 4.74
N SER A 102 -10.88 -1.63 4.82
CA SER A 102 -10.39 -0.48 4.05
C SER A 102 -9.85 -0.85 2.66
N PHE A 103 -9.48 -2.10 2.44
CA PHE A 103 -9.00 -2.62 1.17
C PHE A 103 -10.06 -3.56 0.62
N ASP A 104 -10.88 -3.04 -0.31
CA ASP A 104 -11.98 -3.77 -0.94
C ASP A 104 -11.47 -5.15 -1.36
N GLY A 105 -12.04 -6.18 -0.74
CA GLY A 105 -11.46 -7.53 -0.69
C GLY A 105 -11.11 -8.03 -2.08
N GLY A 106 -9.82 -8.26 -2.31
CA GLY A 106 -9.33 -8.86 -3.55
C GLY A 106 -10.06 -10.16 -3.86
N ASN A 107 -10.14 -10.51 -5.16
CA ASN A 107 -10.78 -11.74 -5.59
C ASN A 107 -10.09 -12.95 -4.91
N PRO A 108 -10.80 -13.79 -4.14
CA PRO A 108 -10.19 -14.92 -3.41
C PRO A 108 -9.53 -15.97 -4.33
N GLU A 109 -9.88 -16.00 -5.61
CA GLU A 109 -9.19 -16.82 -6.62
C GLU A 109 -7.77 -16.33 -6.95
N ASP A 110 -7.45 -15.12 -6.53
CA ASP A 110 -6.24 -14.40 -6.85
C ASP A 110 -5.47 -14.04 -5.57
N SER A 111 -5.45 -14.95 -4.59
CA SER A 111 -4.84 -14.67 -3.28
C SER A 111 -3.31 -14.64 -3.30
N ALA A 112 -2.73 -13.62 -2.68
CA ALA A 112 -1.30 -13.34 -2.68
C ALA A 112 -0.43 -14.41 -2.01
N LEU A 113 -0.94 -15.32 -1.18
CA LEU A 113 -0.10 -16.24 -0.39
C LEU A 113 -0.28 -17.73 -0.70
N ARG A 114 -0.83 -18.10 -1.87
CA ARG A 114 -1.08 -19.51 -2.26
C ARG A 114 0.14 -20.47 -2.16
N ALA A 115 1.37 -19.95 -2.03
CA ALA A 115 2.60 -20.75 -1.91
C ALA A 115 3.08 -21.02 -0.48
N VAL A 116 2.39 -20.52 0.56
CA VAL A 116 2.84 -20.68 1.95
C VAL A 116 2.49 -22.09 2.47
N GLY A 117 3.48 -23.00 2.40
CA GLY A 117 3.62 -24.22 3.21
C GLY A 117 2.34 -24.98 3.52
N GLU A 118 1.81 -25.72 2.55
CA GLU A 118 0.49 -26.38 2.64
C GLU A 118 0.36 -27.41 3.77
N GLU A 119 1.46 -28.02 4.25
CA GLU A 119 1.39 -29.22 5.10
C GLU A 119 1.22 -28.95 6.61
N PHE A 120 1.57 -27.77 7.14
CA PHE A 120 1.59 -27.54 8.60
C PHE A 120 0.69 -26.41 9.10
N ILE A 121 0.04 -25.66 8.21
CA ILE A 121 -0.84 -24.55 8.57
C ILE A 121 -2.30 -24.99 8.41
N PRO A 122 -3.17 -24.84 9.44
CA PRO A 122 -4.60 -25.14 9.31
C PRO A 122 -5.29 -24.28 8.23
N ASP A 123 -6.30 -24.82 7.56
CA ASP A 123 -6.95 -24.14 6.43
C ASP A 123 -7.61 -22.80 6.79
N GLU A 124 -8.10 -22.66 8.03
CA GLU A 124 -8.63 -21.39 8.54
C GLU A 124 -7.52 -20.32 8.60
N ILE A 125 -6.36 -20.70 9.12
CA ILE A 125 -5.18 -19.82 9.22
C ILE A 125 -4.66 -19.46 7.82
N LYS A 126 -4.68 -20.41 6.88
CA LYS A 126 -4.33 -20.11 5.48
C LYS A 126 -5.21 -19.01 4.88
N LYS A 127 -6.53 -19.02 5.15
CA LYS A 127 -7.44 -17.98 4.67
C LYS A 127 -7.14 -16.61 5.26
N GLU A 128 -6.82 -16.55 6.54
CA GLU A 128 -6.45 -15.31 7.22
C GLU A 128 -5.11 -14.76 6.70
N LEU A 129 -4.09 -15.62 6.56
CA LEU A 129 -2.81 -15.25 5.95
C LEU A 129 -3.02 -14.74 4.52
N ASN A 130 -3.80 -15.43 3.71
CA ASN A 130 -4.17 -15.02 2.36
C ASN A 130 -4.76 -13.60 2.32
N ALA A 131 -5.75 -13.32 3.18
CA ALA A 131 -6.36 -12.00 3.30
C ALA A 131 -5.33 -10.93 3.74
N TRP A 132 -4.45 -11.28 4.67
CA TRP A 132 -3.34 -10.41 5.09
C TRP A 132 -2.37 -10.10 3.95
N GLY A 133 -1.98 -11.10 3.14
CA GLY A 133 -1.14 -10.87 1.96
C GLY A 133 -1.82 -9.97 0.92
N ASP A 134 -3.13 -10.13 0.73
CA ASP A 134 -3.92 -9.26 -0.16
C ASP A 134 -3.99 -7.81 0.37
N ALA A 135 -4.05 -7.63 1.69
CA ALA A 135 -3.95 -6.31 2.31
C ALA A 135 -2.57 -5.67 2.11
N ILE A 136 -1.48 -6.43 2.25
CA ILE A 136 -0.12 -5.94 1.96
C ILE A 136 0.02 -5.56 0.48
N LEU A 137 -0.45 -6.41 -0.43
CA LEU A 137 -0.43 -6.14 -1.87
C LEU A 137 -1.20 -4.84 -2.18
N SER A 138 -2.41 -4.70 -1.63
CA SER A 138 -3.25 -3.51 -1.81
C SER A 138 -2.58 -2.25 -1.27
N ALA A 139 -1.91 -2.33 -0.12
CA ALA A 139 -1.12 -1.22 0.41
C ALA A 139 0.09 -0.88 -0.48
N GLY A 140 0.76 -1.88 -1.03
CA GLY A 140 1.89 -1.70 -1.96
C GLY A 140 1.48 -1.03 -3.26
N LEU A 141 0.31 -1.39 -3.79
CA LEU A 141 -0.28 -0.85 -5.03
C LEU A 141 -0.68 0.63 -4.92
N LEU A 142 -0.73 1.21 -3.71
CA LEU A 142 -0.95 2.65 -3.56
C LEU A 142 0.23 3.47 -4.13
N LEU A 143 1.45 2.95 -3.99
CA LEU A 143 2.69 3.59 -4.44
C LEU A 143 3.67 2.51 -4.95
N PRO A 144 3.34 1.78 -6.04
CA PRO A 144 4.02 0.53 -6.40
C PRO A 144 5.51 0.73 -6.68
N GLY A 145 5.87 1.73 -7.47
CA GLY A 145 7.27 2.06 -7.77
C GLY A 145 8.07 2.42 -6.52
N LYS A 146 7.50 3.26 -5.63
CA LYS A 146 8.16 3.63 -4.37
C LYS A 146 8.31 2.42 -3.44
N THR A 147 7.27 1.60 -3.31
CA THR A 147 7.30 0.38 -2.49
C THR A 147 8.41 -0.55 -2.98
N LEU A 148 8.41 -0.93 -4.26
CA LEU A 148 9.42 -1.83 -4.83
C LEU A 148 10.85 -1.30 -4.67
N LEU A 149 11.06 0.01 -4.88
CA LEU A 149 12.38 0.64 -4.73
C LEU A 149 12.88 0.70 -3.28
N THR A 150 11.98 0.78 -2.30
CA THR A 150 12.35 1.04 -0.89
C THR A 150 12.43 -0.23 -0.05
N VAL A 151 11.70 -1.29 -0.43
CA VAL A 151 11.72 -2.58 0.28
C VAL A 151 12.80 -3.55 -0.21
N LEU A 152 13.36 -3.28 -1.39
CA LEU A 152 14.47 -4.04 -1.97
C LEU A 152 15.79 -3.29 -1.82
N THR A 153 16.86 -4.07 -1.72
CA THR A 153 18.25 -3.62 -1.82
C THR A 153 18.61 -3.28 -3.27
N PRO A 154 19.74 -2.58 -3.53
CA PRO A 154 20.19 -2.26 -4.88
C PRO A 154 20.40 -3.51 -5.77
N ASP A 155 20.73 -4.66 -5.18
CA ASP A 155 20.86 -5.96 -5.85
C ASP A 155 19.54 -6.75 -5.93
N GLN A 156 18.39 -6.07 -5.78
CA GLN A 156 17.05 -6.64 -5.91
C GLN A 156 16.73 -7.75 -4.88
N LYS A 157 17.43 -7.78 -3.74
CA LYS A 157 17.12 -8.67 -2.62
C LYS A 157 16.22 -7.98 -1.61
N LEU A 158 15.36 -8.75 -0.95
CA LEU A 158 14.55 -8.26 0.17
C LEU A 158 15.45 -7.71 1.29
N LYS A 159 15.15 -6.51 1.80
CA LYS A 159 15.85 -5.96 2.97
C LYS A 159 15.55 -6.82 4.20
N SER A 160 16.58 -7.20 4.96
CA SER A 160 16.43 -8.04 6.17
C SER A 160 15.47 -7.42 7.18
N ILE A 161 15.51 -6.10 7.33
CA ILE A 161 14.69 -5.39 8.31
C ILE A 161 13.18 -5.50 8.05
N LEU A 162 12.77 -5.62 6.78
CA LEU A 162 11.39 -5.89 6.43
C LEU A 162 11.03 -7.34 6.77
N LEU A 163 11.94 -8.28 6.50
CA LEU A 163 11.76 -9.69 6.85
C LEU A 163 11.63 -9.88 8.37
N ASP A 164 12.43 -9.17 9.15
CA ASP A 164 12.39 -9.23 10.61
C ASP A 164 11.05 -8.65 11.13
N LEU A 165 10.52 -7.59 10.51
CA LEU A 165 9.19 -7.05 10.86
C LEU A 165 8.06 -8.04 10.52
N LEU A 166 8.14 -8.72 9.38
CA LEU A 166 7.18 -9.75 8.98
C LEU A 166 7.23 -10.96 9.93
N GLN A 167 8.43 -11.40 10.28
CA GLN A 167 8.64 -12.49 11.23
C GLN A 167 8.00 -12.15 12.58
N PHE A 168 8.30 -10.97 13.13
CA PHE A 168 7.66 -10.48 14.37
C PHE A 168 6.13 -10.49 14.26
N SER A 169 5.59 -9.98 13.15
CA SER A 169 4.14 -9.88 12.97
C SER A 169 3.46 -11.24 12.95
N LEU A 170 4.11 -12.24 12.35
CA LEU A 170 3.65 -13.61 12.30
C LEU A 170 3.84 -14.36 13.62
N GLU A 171 4.93 -14.12 14.35
CA GLU A 171 5.15 -14.65 15.71
C GLU A 171 4.01 -14.25 16.64
N GLU A 172 3.68 -12.96 16.70
CA GLU A 172 2.57 -12.44 17.50
C GLU A 172 1.21 -13.01 17.07
N TYR A 173 1.02 -13.19 15.77
CA TYR A 173 -0.20 -13.78 15.24
C TYR A 173 -0.35 -15.26 15.63
N PHE A 174 0.67 -16.08 15.39
CA PHE A 174 0.62 -17.50 15.73
C PHE A 174 0.52 -17.72 17.23
N TYR A 175 1.26 -16.94 18.03
CA TYR A 175 1.18 -16.98 19.49
C TYR A 175 -0.24 -16.74 20.00
N ARG A 176 -0.94 -15.71 19.49
CA ARG A 176 -2.34 -15.42 19.88
C ARG A 176 -3.33 -16.48 19.42
N ARG A 177 -3.01 -17.24 18.38
CA ARG A 177 -3.80 -18.37 17.89
C ARG A 177 -3.47 -19.69 18.61
N GLY A 178 -2.54 -19.66 19.58
CA GLY A 178 -2.09 -20.86 20.29
C GLY A 178 -1.30 -21.83 19.40
N LEU A 179 -0.68 -21.32 18.34
CA LEU A 179 0.12 -22.09 17.40
C LEU A 179 1.60 -21.86 17.70
N GLU A 180 2.31 -22.96 17.98
CA GLU A 180 3.75 -22.93 18.21
C GLU A 180 4.48 -23.44 16.97
N PHE A 181 5.20 -22.55 16.32
CA PHE A 181 6.11 -22.87 15.22
C PHE A 181 7.53 -22.49 15.60
N SER A 182 8.51 -23.22 15.07
CA SER A 182 9.91 -22.84 15.22
C SER A 182 10.19 -21.53 14.46
N GLU A 183 11.14 -20.74 14.97
CA GLU A 183 11.56 -19.47 14.37
C GLU A 183 11.84 -19.62 12.86
N ASP A 184 12.58 -20.66 12.46
CA ASP A 184 12.90 -20.96 11.06
C ASP A 184 11.64 -21.13 10.18
N LYS A 185 10.58 -21.75 10.71
CA LYS A 185 9.34 -21.97 9.96
C LYS A 185 8.59 -20.66 9.79
N ILE A 186 8.52 -19.84 10.83
CA ILE A 186 7.87 -18.52 10.75
C ILE A 186 8.64 -17.63 9.78
N ARG A 187 9.97 -17.59 9.86
CA ARG A 187 10.81 -16.82 8.94
C ARG A 187 10.65 -17.29 7.50
N GLN A 188 10.52 -18.60 7.26
CA GLN A 188 10.22 -19.15 5.94
C GLN A 188 8.85 -18.69 5.43
N VAL A 189 7.81 -18.75 6.27
CA VAL A 189 6.47 -18.26 5.95
C VAL A 189 6.52 -16.76 5.60
N ALA A 190 7.19 -15.96 6.42
CA ALA A 190 7.40 -14.53 6.19
C ALA A 190 8.04 -14.26 4.82
N LEU A 191 9.12 -14.97 4.50
CA LEU A 191 9.86 -14.81 3.26
C LEU A 191 9.03 -15.20 2.03
N LEU A 192 8.40 -16.37 2.05
CA LEU A 192 7.54 -16.82 0.95
C LEU A 192 6.37 -15.86 0.75
N SER A 193 5.82 -15.35 1.86
CA SER A 193 4.67 -14.46 1.80
C SER A 193 5.00 -13.14 1.11
N ILE A 194 6.06 -12.48 1.56
CA ILE A 194 6.46 -11.20 0.99
C ILE A 194 6.99 -11.34 -0.43
N GLN A 195 7.70 -12.43 -0.76
CA GLN A 195 8.12 -12.68 -2.13
C GLN A 195 6.94 -12.78 -3.09
N THR A 196 5.90 -13.51 -2.69
CA THR A 196 4.71 -13.66 -3.54
C THR A 196 3.97 -12.33 -3.70
N VAL A 197 3.83 -11.55 -2.62
CA VAL A 197 3.28 -10.19 -2.68
C VAL A 197 4.09 -9.28 -3.60
N LEU A 198 5.42 -9.27 -3.50
CA LEU A 198 6.28 -8.39 -4.30
C LEU A 198 6.32 -8.78 -5.78
N ILE A 199 6.26 -10.08 -6.10
CA ILE A 199 6.13 -10.57 -7.47
C ILE A 199 4.83 -10.01 -8.08
N ARG A 200 3.70 -10.18 -7.39
CA ARG A 200 2.39 -9.70 -7.86
C ARG A 200 2.31 -8.18 -7.94
N LEU A 201 2.91 -7.49 -6.98
CA LEU A 201 3.02 -6.04 -6.99
C LEU A 201 3.75 -5.56 -8.25
N ARG A 202 4.86 -6.21 -8.61
CA ARG A 202 5.60 -5.92 -9.84
C ARG A 202 4.78 -6.21 -11.08
N ASP A 203 4.09 -7.34 -11.12
CA ASP A 203 3.31 -7.75 -12.29
C ASP A 203 2.14 -6.77 -12.54
N ARG A 204 1.35 -6.46 -11.50
CA ARG A 204 0.26 -5.47 -11.59
C ARG A 204 0.74 -4.04 -11.84
N SER A 205 1.92 -3.68 -11.32
CA SER A 205 2.51 -2.35 -11.59
C SER A 205 2.87 -2.17 -13.07
N ARG A 206 3.23 -3.26 -13.78
CA ARG A 206 3.52 -3.20 -15.22
C ARG A 206 2.23 -3.06 -16.03
N GLU A 207 1.21 -3.85 -15.70
CA GLU A 207 -0.11 -3.77 -16.35
C GLU A 207 -0.74 -2.38 -16.26
N GLN A 208 -0.64 -1.70 -15.11
CA GLN A 208 -1.13 -0.32 -14.96
C GLN A 208 -0.39 0.67 -15.87
N THR A 209 0.91 0.48 -16.09
CA THR A 209 1.71 1.37 -16.95
C THR A 209 1.35 1.17 -18.42
N ASP A 210 1.01 -0.05 -18.84
CA ASP A 210 0.67 -0.37 -20.23
C ASP A 210 -0.75 0.10 -20.62
N ILE A 211 -1.70 0.12 -19.67
CA ILE A 211 -3.09 0.60 -19.91
C ILE A 211 -3.13 2.12 -20.13
N ASP A 212 -2.30 2.89 -19.42
CA ASP A 212 -2.23 4.35 -19.58
C ASP A 212 -1.56 4.80 -20.90
N ILE A 213 -0.89 3.88 -21.63
CA ILE A 213 -0.19 4.15 -22.91
C ILE A 213 -1.08 3.87 -24.14
N ILE A 214 -2.33 3.41 -23.95
CA ILE A 214 -3.27 3.27 -25.07
C ILE A 214 -3.80 4.68 -25.43
N GLU A 215 -3.07 5.35 -26.33
CA GLU A 215 -3.40 6.68 -26.90
C GLU A 215 -4.88 6.79 -27.28
N ALA A 216 -5.54 7.86 -26.82
CA ALA A 216 -6.85 8.25 -27.32
C ALA A 216 -6.79 8.36 -28.86
N PRO A 217 -7.79 7.84 -29.60
CA PRO A 217 -7.79 7.96 -31.06
C PRO A 217 -7.73 9.44 -31.45
N LEU A 218 -6.71 9.78 -32.23
CA LEU A 218 -6.55 11.12 -32.80
C LEU A 218 -7.88 11.52 -33.48
N PRO A 219 -8.42 12.72 -33.20
CA PRO A 219 -9.65 13.16 -33.85
C PRO A 219 -9.42 13.16 -35.36
N GLU A 220 -10.26 12.42 -36.09
CA GLU A 220 -10.25 12.46 -37.55
C GLU A 220 -10.59 13.89 -37.98
N GLU A 221 -9.63 14.55 -38.64
CA GLU A 221 -9.89 15.81 -39.34
C GLU A 221 -10.89 15.54 -40.47
N ARG A 222 -12.15 15.98 -40.30
CA ARG A 222 -13.13 16.18 -41.38
C ARG A 222 -14.03 17.37 -41.13
#